data_AF-A0A9P9TTZ8-F1
#
_entry.id   AF-A0A9P9TTZ8-F1
#
_cell.length_a   1.000
_cell.length_b   1.000
_cell.length_c   1.000
_cell.angle_alpha   90.00
_cell.angle_beta   90.00
_cell.angle_gamma   90.00
#
_symmetry.space_group_name_H-M   'P 1'
#
loop_
_entity.id
_entity.type
_entity.pdbx_description
1 polymer ?
#
loop_
_entity_poly.entity_id
_entity_poly.type
_entity_poly.pdbx_seq_one_letter_code
_entity_poly.pdbx_strand_id
1 'polypeptide(L)'
;MLVLQFLLTLGLAMLAHARMSTDFVTHAVGVFEIKDFLVFNVVSTELRDPATRVTNRTISFTFADPNANTTIKCGEAWTNDSTPFNYVYCGNGPNANGFSSFRFKTYTNVSKFDLQLTHSFSDPTHYPPPYNFVQYFAPASFELQCNKLRNNSRCIQAGPVRGVVDRISN
;
A
#
# COMPACT_ATOMS: atom_id res chain seq x y z
N MET A 1 -35.46 -18.60 -13.29
CA MET A 1 -34.55 -17.44 -13.27
C MET A 1 -34.23 -16.88 -11.87
N LEU A 2 -34.49 -17.61 -10.77
CA LEU A 2 -34.21 -17.13 -9.41
C LEU A 2 -33.01 -17.80 -8.71
N VAL A 3 -32.43 -18.85 -9.28
CA VAL A 3 -31.36 -19.63 -8.62
C VAL A 3 -29.96 -19.07 -8.93
N LEU A 4 -29.80 -18.35 -10.04
CA LEU A 4 -28.50 -17.83 -10.48
C LEU A 4 -28.04 -16.57 -9.72
N GLN A 5 -28.97 -15.83 -9.09
CA GLN A 5 -28.63 -14.62 -8.33
C GLN A 5 -28.17 -14.90 -6.90
N PHE A 6 -28.43 -16.09 -6.35
CA PHE A 6 -27.97 -16.47 -4.99
C PHE A 6 -26.54 -17.00 -4.96
N LEU A 7 -26.00 -17.50 -6.07
CA LEU A 7 -24.61 -17.97 -6.15
C LEU A 7 -23.59 -16.82 -6.30
N LEU A 8 -24.02 -15.66 -6.80
CA LEU A 8 -23.18 -14.48 -6.95
C LEU A 8 -23.01 -13.69 -5.64
N THR A 9 -23.94 -13.80 -4.70
CA THR A 9 -23.84 -13.12 -3.39
C THR A 9 -23.03 -13.91 -2.36
N LEU A 10 -22.92 -15.24 -2.50
CA LEU A 10 -22.00 -16.03 -1.67
C LEU A 10 -20.53 -15.92 -2.09
N GLY A 11 -20.25 -15.60 -3.37
CA GLY A 11 -18.88 -15.43 -3.86
C GLY A 11 -18.19 -14.12 -3.41
N LEU A 12 -18.95 -13.07 -3.12
CA LEU A 12 -18.41 -11.77 -2.72
C LEU A 12 -18.30 -11.53 -1.21
N ALA A 13 -18.87 -12.40 -0.37
CA ALA A 13 -18.75 -12.29 1.09
C ALA A 13 -17.45 -12.93 1.65
N MET A 14 -16.73 -13.72 0.86
CA MET A 14 -15.49 -14.40 1.27
C MET A 14 -14.25 -13.50 1.25
N LEU A 15 -14.34 -12.28 0.70
CA LEU A 15 -13.21 -11.34 0.62
C LEU A 15 -13.10 -10.39 1.82
N ALA A 16 -14.04 -10.44 2.78
CA ALA A 16 -14.08 -9.46 3.87
C ALA A 16 -13.45 -9.92 5.19
N HIS A 17 -13.14 -11.20 5.38
CA HIS A 17 -12.50 -11.67 6.61
C HIS A 17 -11.58 -12.86 6.34
N ALA A 18 -10.40 -12.61 5.78
CA ALA A 18 -9.26 -13.52 5.98
C ALA A 18 -8.89 -13.45 7.46
N ARG A 19 -9.56 -14.25 8.31
CA ARG A 19 -9.06 -14.53 9.65
C ARG A 19 -7.79 -15.33 9.46
N MET A 20 -6.64 -14.72 9.77
CA MET A 20 -5.38 -15.45 9.86
C MET A 20 -5.60 -16.64 10.80
N SER A 21 -5.26 -17.84 10.35
CA SER A 21 -5.06 -18.93 11.30
C SER A 21 -3.96 -18.50 12.25
N THR A 22 -4.22 -18.59 13.55
CA THR A 22 -3.23 -18.32 14.60
C THR A 22 -1.93 -19.09 14.35
N ASP A 23 -2.01 -20.25 13.68
CA ASP A 23 -0.86 -21.12 13.38
C ASP A 23 0.06 -20.54 12.30
N PHE A 24 -0.45 -19.77 11.34
CA PHE A 24 0.36 -19.19 10.27
C PHE A 24 1.21 -18.01 10.80
N VAL A 25 0.62 -17.22 11.71
CA VAL A 25 1.32 -16.10 12.37
C VAL A 25 2.40 -16.61 13.33
N THR A 26 2.09 -17.65 14.11
CA THR A 26 3.04 -18.22 15.08
C THR A 26 4.19 -18.97 14.39
N HIS A 27 3.96 -19.63 13.25
CA HIS A 27 5.06 -20.21 12.46
C HIS A 27 5.95 -19.12 11.84
N ALA A 28 5.38 -18.05 11.29
CA ALA A 28 6.17 -16.98 10.68
C ALA A 28 7.05 -16.23 11.70
N VAL A 29 6.46 -15.79 12.81
CA VAL A 29 7.15 -14.97 13.83
C VAL A 29 8.06 -15.83 14.73
N GLY A 30 7.86 -17.14 14.78
CA GLY A 30 8.68 -18.08 15.55
C GLY A 30 9.92 -18.63 14.83
N VAL A 31 10.00 -18.50 13.49
CA VAL A 31 11.02 -19.18 12.67
C VAL A 31 12.00 -18.20 12.01
N PHE A 32 11.60 -16.95 11.74
CA PHE A 32 12.49 -15.95 11.14
C PHE A 32 12.07 -14.51 11.48
N GLU A 33 13.02 -13.58 11.37
CA GLU A 33 12.77 -12.16 11.61
C GLU A 33 12.10 -11.51 10.38
N ILE A 34 10.89 -11.01 10.55
CA ILE A 34 10.20 -10.19 9.54
C ILE A 34 10.74 -8.77 9.62
N LYS A 35 11.25 -8.28 8.49
CA LYS A 35 11.83 -6.93 8.38
C LYS A 35 10.74 -5.92 8.05
N ASP A 36 10.90 -4.71 8.60
CA ASP A 36 10.05 -3.56 8.26
C ASP A 36 10.15 -3.22 6.77
N PHE A 37 9.02 -2.78 6.21
CA PHE A 37 9.01 -2.08 4.93
C PHE A 37 9.67 -0.71 5.06
N LEU A 38 10.33 -0.27 4.00
CA LEU A 38 11.03 1.01 3.97
C LEU A 38 10.47 1.89 2.86
N VAL A 39 10.16 3.14 3.21
CA VAL A 39 9.71 4.17 2.26
C VAL A 39 10.70 5.32 2.21
N PHE A 40 11.13 5.67 1.01
CA PHE A 40 12.11 6.73 0.74
C PHE A 40 11.59 7.74 -0.27
N ASN A 41 12.22 8.91 -0.28
CA ASN A 41 12.05 9.95 -1.31
C ASN A 41 10.57 10.27 -1.56
N VAL A 42 9.80 10.44 -0.49
CA VAL A 42 8.38 10.77 -0.58
C VAL A 42 8.27 12.18 -1.10
N VAL A 43 7.48 12.34 -2.16
CA VAL A 43 7.09 13.63 -2.73
C VAL A 43 5.58 13.62 -2.88
N SER A 44 4.91 14.56 -2.22
CA SER A 44 3.50 14.84 -2.43
C SER A 44 3.31 16.26 -2.92
N THR A 45 2.48 16.45 -3.94
CA THR A 45 2.21 17.76 -4.50
C THR A 45 0.72 18.06 -4.56
N GLU A 46 0.41 19.34 -4.51
CA GLU A 46 -0.94 19.86 -4.70
C GLU A 46 -0.87 21.10 -5.58
N LEU A 47 -1.62 21.13 -6.67
CA LEU A 47 -1.75 22.27 -7.57
C LEU A 47 -3.23 22.60 -7.77
N ARG A 48 -3.63 23.80 -7.35
CA ARG A 48 -5.00 24.29 -7.52
C ARG A 48 -5.09 25.21 -8.73
N ASP A 49 -5.96 24.85 -9.67
CA ASP A 49 -6.31 25.72 -10.78
C ASP A 49 -7.35 26.77 -10.33
N PRO A 50 -7.04 28.08 -10.37
CA PRO A 50 -7.97 29.13 -9.96
C PRO A 50 -9.20 29.24 -10.87
N ALA A 51 -9.06 28.91 -12.16
CA ALA A 51 -10.12 29.07 -13.15
C ALA A 51 -11.18 27.97 -13.01
N THR A 52 -10.74 26.72 -12.91
CA THR A 52 -11.63 25.55 -12.83
C THR A 52 -11.94 25.14 -11.39
N ARG A 53 -11.22 25.67 -10.41
CA ARG A 53 -11.22 25.26 -8.99
C ARG A 53 -10.82 23.80 -8.76
N VAL A 54 -10.34 23.09 -9.79
CA VAL A 54 -9.82 21.72 -9.66
C VAL A 54 -8.49 21.75 -8.92
N THR A 55 -8.32 20.81 -8.00
CA THR A 55 -7.06 20.61 -7.29
C THR A 55 -6.45 19.28 -7.70
N ASN A 56 -5.34 19.33 -8.44
CA ASN A 56 -4.56 18.18 -8.86
C ASN A 56 -3.56 17.83 -7.76
N ARG A 57 -3.52 16.55 -7.40
CA ARG A 57 -2.63 16.04 -6.36
C ARG A 57 -1.83 14.88 -6.90
N THR A 58 -0.61 14.75 -6.40
CA THR A 58 0.23 13.59 -6.69
C THR A 58 0.92 13.10 -5.43
N ILE A 59 1.24 11.81 -5.42
CA ILE A 59 2.19 11.21 -4.50
C ILE A 59 3.17 10.37 -5.31
N SER A 60 4.44 10.37 -4.91
CA SER A 60 5.45 9.46 -5.43
C SER A 60 6.46 9.13 -4.34
N PHE A 61 6.94 7.89 -4.32
CA PHE A 61 7.92 7.41 -3.36
C PHE A 61 8.61 6.15 -3.87
N THR A 62 9.71 5.79 -3.21
CA THR A 62 10.35 4.48 -3.40
C THR A 62 9.97 3.57 -2.24
N PHE A 63 9.45 2.40 -2.56
CA PHE A 63 9.08 1.35 -1.61
C PHE A 63 10.08 0.21 -1.73
N ALA A 64 10.71 -0.16 -0.62
CA ALA A 64 11.56 -1.32 -0.51
C ALA A 64 10.98 -2.34 0.48
N ASP A 65 10.98 -3.61 0.07
CA ASP A 65 10.70 -4.76 0.92
C ASP A 65 11.98 -5.60 1.10
N PRO A 66 12.64 -5.51 2.27
CA PRO A 66 13.81 -6.30 2.58
C PRO A 66 13.56 -7.81 2.73
N ASN A 67 12.30 -8.25 2.89
CA ASN A 67 11.95 -9.67 3.00
C ASN A 67 12.02 -10.36 1.63
N ALA A 68 11.66 -9.66 0.57
CA ALA A 68 11.72 -10.13 -0.80
C ALA A 68 12.91 -9.58 -1.61
N ASN A 69 13.75 -8.74 -0.98
CA ASN A 69 14.84 -8.01 -1.63
C ASN A 69 14.38 -7.21 -2.86
N THR A 70 13.22 -6.55 -2.76
CA THR A 70 12.64 -5.76 -3.85
C THR A 70 12.68 -4.28 -3.54
N THR A 71 12.76 -3.46 -4.58
CA THR A 71 12.62 -2.00 -4.51
C THR A 71 11.89 -1.52 -5.74
N ILE A 72 10.84 -0.73 -5.57
CA ILE A 72 9.96 -0.28 -6.64
C ILE A 72 9.50 1.16 -6.42
N LYS A 73 9.27 1.88 -7.52
CA LYS A 73 8.65 3.20 -7.47
C LYS A 73 7.14 3.07 -7.40
N CYS A 74 6.54 3.78 -6.46
CA CYS A 74 5.10 3.90 -6.30
C CYS A 74 4.70 5.36 -6.54
N GLY A 75 3.49 5.55 -7.07
CA GLY A 75 2.91 6.88 -7.17
C GLY A 75 1.52 6.82 -7.75
N GLU A 76 0.77 7.90 -7.53
CA GLU A 76 -0.57 8.08 -8.08
C GLU A 76 -0.86 9.57 -8.21
N ALA A 77 -1.74 9.91 -9.14
CA ALA A 77 -2.29 11.25 -9.31
C ALA A 77 -3.82 11.22 -9.20
N TRP A 78 -4.40 12.23 -8.57
CA TRP A 78 -5.85 12.34 -8.40
C TRP A 78 -6.30 13.78 -8.33
N THR A 79 -7.62 14.00 -8.40
CA THR A 79 -8.21 15.34 -8.37
C THR A 79 -9.29 15.46 -7.31
N ASN A 80 -9.37 16.60 -6.63
CA ASN A 80 -10.45 16.90 -5.67
C ASN A 80 -10.65 15.76 -4.64
N ASP A 81 -11.84 15.18 -4.59
CA ASP A 81 -12.24 14.14 -3.61
C ASP A 81 -11.86 12.71 -4.03
N SER A 82 -11.20 12.52 -5.18
CA SER A 82 -10.80 11.19 -5.69
C SER A 82 -9.53 10.63 -5.04
N THR A 83 -9.34 10.89 -3.75
CA THR A 83 -8.17 10.37 -3.01
C THR A 83 -8.14 8.84 -3.08
N PRO A 84 -6.99 8.21 -3.42
CA PRO A 84 -6.93 6.77 -3.64
C PRO A 84 -6.93 5.99 -2.31
N PHE A 85 -8.13 5.80 -1.76
CA PHE A 85 -8.38 4.96 -0.59
C PHE A 85 -8.47 3.46 -0.93
N ASN A 86 -8.52 3.13 -2.22
CA ASN A 86 -8.36 1.78 -2.76
C ASN A 86 -6.88 1.50 -3.07
N TYR A 87 -6.50 0.23 -3.13
CA TYR A 87 -5.13 -0.15 -3.47
C TYR A 87 -4.77 0.22 -4.91
N VAL A 88 -3.66 0.93 -5.04
CA VAL A 88 -3.00 1.30 -6.28
C VAL A 88 -1.72 0.49 -6.39
N TYR A 89 -1.51 -0.15 -7.54
CA TYR A 89 -0.29 -0.89 -7.78
C TYR A 89 0.91 0.03 -8.01
N CYS A 90 2.06 -0.39 -7.52
CA CYS A 90 3.33 0.23 -7.84
C CYS A 90 3.91 -0.34 -9.14
N GLY A 91 4.72 0.45 -9.84
CA GLY A 91 5.32 0.06 -11.12
C GLY A 91 4.29 -0.40 -12.15
N ASN A 92 4.52 -1.57 -12.76
CA ASN A 92 3.73 -2.08 -13.88
C ASN A 92 2.57 -3.00 -13.44
N GLY A 93 2.21 -3.02 -12.15
CA GLY A 93 1.13 -3.87 -11.65
C GLY A 93 1.56 -5.31 -11.31
N PRO A 94 0.57 -6.21 -11.16
CA PRO A 94 0.82 -7.60 -10.80
C PRO A 94 1.63 -8.39 -11.82
N ASN A 95 2.54 -9.23 -11.33
CA ASN A 95 3.21 -10.25 -12.12
C ASN A 95 3.26 -11.58 -11.35
N ALA A 96 3.71 -12.64 -12.01
CA ALA A 96 3.76 -13.99 -11.44
C ALA A 96 4.63 -14.11 -10.17
N ASN A 97 5.58 -13.18 -9.97
CA ASN A 97 6.52 -13.20 -8.85
C ASN A 97 6.10 -12.29 -7.69
N GLY A 98 4.98 -11.58 -7.83
CA GLY A 98 4.49 -10.68 -6.79
C GLY A 98 4.08 -9.31 -7.29
N PHE A 99 3.66 -8.47 -6.35
CA PHE A 99 3.32 -7.08 -6.59
C PHE A 99 3.32 -6.26 -5.32
N SER A 100 3.72 -5.00 -5.47
CA SER A 100 3.61 -3.99 -4.41
C SER A 100 2.41 -3.10 -4.70
N SER A 101 1.70 -2.71 -3.66
CA SER A 101 0.64 -1.71 -3.76
C SER A 101 0.55 -0.88 -2.49
N PHE A 102 -0.13 0.26 -2.60
CA PHE A 102 -0.40 1.14 -1.48
C PHE A 102 -1.80 1.71 -1.60
N ARG A 103 -2.34 2.20 -0.48
CA ARG A 103 -3.53 3.04 -0.45
C ARG A 103 -3.39 4.07 0.66
N PHE A 104 -4.12 5.17 0.57
CA PHE A 104 -4.32 6.01 1.75
C PHE A 104 -5.18 5.25 2.76
N LYS A 105 -4.68 5.15 4.00
CA LYS A 105 -5.49 4.76 5.16
C LYS A 105 -6.21 5.98 5.71
N THR A 106 -5.49 7.10 5.79
CA THR A 106 -6.03 8.43 6.10
C THR A 106 -5.35 9.45 5.19
N TYR A 107 -6.06 10.51 4.84
CA TYR A 107 -5.49 11.64 4.11
C TYR A 107 -6.03 12.93 4.71
N THR A 108 -5.20 13.62 5.49
CA THR A 108 -5.60 14.90 6.11
C THR A 108 -5.33 16.04 5.14
N ASN A 109 -4.15 16.06 4.53
CA ASN A 109 -3.74 17.01 3.49
C ASN A 109 -2.43 16.54 2.83
N VAL A 110 -1.93 17.32 1.86
CA VAL A 110 -0.70 17.05 1.10
C VAL A 110 0.56 16.85 1.96
N SER A 111 0.55 17.32 3.21
CA SER A 111 1.68 17.18 4.14
C SER A 111 1.46 16.13 5.23
N LYS A 112 0.24 15.62 5.43
CA LYS A 112 -0.08 14.72 6.53
C LYS A 112 -1.07 13.64 6.10
N PHE A 113 -0.62 12.40 6.10
CA PHE A 113 -1.40 11.25 5.67
C PHE A 113 -0.80 9.94 6.19
N ASP A 114 -1.61 8.90 6.20
CA ASP A 114 -1.18 7.53 6.49
C ASP A 114 -1.37 6.66 5.27
N LEU A 115 -0.38 5.85 4.94
CA LEU A 115 -0.47 4.81 3.93
C LEU A 115 -0.67 3.45 4.59
N GLN A 116 -1.39 2.58 3.89
CA GLN A 116 -1.30 1.13 4.08
C GLN A 116 -0.53 0.57 2.90
N LEU A 117 0.68 0.09 3.15
CA LEU A 117 1.54 -0.57 2.18
C LEU A 117 1.25 -2.07 2.18
N THR A 118 1.45 -2.71 1.03
CA THR A 118 1.45 -4.16 0.93
C THR A 118 2.37 -4.66 -0.16
N HIS A 119 2.95 -5.83 0.05
CA HIS A 119 3.72 -6.56 -0.94
C HIS A 119 3.34 -8.03 -0.89
N SER A 120 2.93 -8.57 -2.04
CA SER A 120 2.71 -10.00 -2.24
C SER A 120 3.90 -10.59 -2.98
N PHE A 121 4.41 -11.74 -2.55
CA PHE A 121 5.57 -12.41 -3.17
C PHE A 121 5.59 -13.91 -2.84
N SER A 122 6.33 -14.67 -3.64
CA SER A 122 6.60 -16.09 -3.38
C SER A 122 7.79 -16.24 -2.44
N ASP A 123 7.59 -16.92 -1.32
CA ASP A 123 8.59 -17.25 -0.31
C ASP A 123 8.54 -18.74 0.09
N PRO A 124 8.98 -19.64 -0.81
CA PRO A 124 9.02 -21.07 -0.54
C PRO A 124 10.02 -21.46 0.55
N THR A 125 10.94 -20.56 0.90
CA THR A 125 11.98 -20.80 1.92
C THR A 125 11.35 -20.81 3.30
N HIS A 126 10.49 -19.84 3.59
CA HIS A 126 9.85 -19.72 4.89
C HIS A 126 8.44 -20.31 4.93
N TYR A 127 7.76 -20.39 3.77
CA TYR A 127 6.42 -20.94 3.65
C TYR A 127 6.40 -22.03 2.58
N PRO A 128 6.30 -23.32 2.92
CA PRO A 128 6.32 -24.38 1.93
C PRO A 128 5.06 -24.36 1.04
N PRO A 129 5.16 -24.78 -0.23
CA PRO A 129 3.98 -24.98 -1.08
C PRO A 129 2.94 -25.90 -0.42
N PRO A 130 1.63 -25.65 -0.63
CA PRO A 130 1.03 -24.69 -1.57
C PRO A 130 0.87 -23.26 -1.02
N TYR A 131 1.31 -22.99 0.21
CA TYR A 131 1.09 -21.72 0.92
C TYR A 131 2.29 -20.76 0.81
N ASN A 132 3.08 -20.91 -0.25
CA ASN A 132 4.32 -20.17 -0.43
C ASN A 132 4.13 -18.76 -0.98
N PHE A 133 2.92 -18.34 -1.32
CA PHE A 133 2.65 -17.01 -1.86
C PHE A 133 2.05 -16.11 -0.78
N VAL A 134 2.86 -15.26 -0.16
CA VAL A 134 2.45 -14.49 1.02
C VAL A 134 2.23 -13.04 0.67
N GLN A 135 1.41 -12.35 1.47
CA GLN A 135 1.16 -10.92 1.37
C GLN A 135 1.35 -10.25 2.72
N TYR A 136 2.29 -9.31 2.77
CA TYR A 136 2.64 -8.57 3.97
C TYR A 136 1.94 -7.20 3.92
N PHE A 137 1.50 -6.70 5.06
CA PHE A 137 0.85 -5.41 5.20
C PHE A 137 1.55 -4.58 6.27
N ALA A 138 1.78 -3.30 5.97
CA ALA A 138 2.38 -2.39 6.93
C ALA A 138 1.75 -0.98 6.84
N PRO A 139 1.22 -0.42 7.93
CA PRO A 139 0.88 0.99 7.99
C PRO A 139 2.15 1.85 8.07
N ALA A 140 2.11 3.03 7.45
CA ALA A 140 3.18 4.03 7.55
C ALA A 140 2.59 5.43 7.61
N SER A 141 3.03 6.23 8.58
CA SER A 141 2.54 7.60 8.80
C SER A 141 3.53 8.62 8.30
N PHE A 142 3.03 9.68 7.65
CA PHE A 142 3.85 10.70 7.02
C PHE A 142 3.45 12.11 7.49
N GLU A 143 4.45 12.87 7.92
CA GLU A 143 4.37 14.30 8.15
C GLU A 143 5.51 14.98 7.38
N LEU A 144 5.18 15.51 6.20
CA LEU A 144 6.13 16.01 5.22
C LEU A 144 6.44 17.50 5.40
N GLN A 145 7.67 17.89 5.06
CA GLN A 145 8.08 19.29 5.02
C GLN A 145 7.68 19.91 3.67
N CYS A 146 6.98 21.05 3.70
CA CYS A 146 6.40 21.65 2.49
C CYS A 146 6.99 23.01 2.14
N ASN A 147 7.27 23.19 0.86
CA ASN A 147 7.31 24.51 0.25
C ASN A 147 5.92 24.84 -0.28
N LYS A 148 5.26 25.84 0.31
CA LYS A 148 3.88 26.26 -0.02
C LYS A 148 3.89 27.61 -0.72
N LEU A 149 3.32 27.63 -1.92
CA LEU A 149 2.95 28.82 -2.68
C LEU A 149 1.43 28.91 -2.75
N ARG A 150 0.91 30.08 -3.15
CA ARG A 150 -0.53 30.42 -3.09
C ARG A 150 -1.48 29.34 -3.64
N ASN A 151 -1.09 28.67 -4.74
CA ASN A 151 -1.88 27.62 -5.39
C ASN A 151 -1.09 26.32 -5.63
N ASN A 152 0.12 26.21 -5.07
CA ASN A 152 1.01 25.08 -5.33
C ASN A 152 1.75 24.71 -4.06
N SER A 153 1.67 23.45 -3.65
CA SER A 153 2.46 22.91 -2.54
C SER A 153 3.28 21.74 -3.04
N ARG A 154 4.56 21.70 -2.62
CA ARG A 154 5.42 20.54 -2.80
C ARG A 154 5.99 20.13 -1.45
N CYS A 155 5.62 18.95 -1.00
CA CYS A 155 5.99 18.39 0.29
C CYS A 155 6.90 17.19 0.10
N ILE A 156 7.99 17.11 0.87
CA ILE A 156 9.00 16.07 0.72
C ILE A 156 9.45 15.47 2.05
N GLN A 157 9.92 14.23 1.99
CA GLN A 157 10.67 13.55 3.05
C GLN A 157 11.66 12.56 2.41
N ALA A 158 12.94 12.65 2.78
CA ALA A 158 13.99 11.82 2.17
C ALA A 158 13.95 10.34 2.63
N GLY A 159 13.65 10.08 3.91
CA GLY A 159 13.50 8.73 4.48
C GLY A 159 14.72 8.23 5.26
N PRO A 160 14.74 6.94 5.66
CA PRO A 160 13.62 5.99 5.56
C PRO A 160 12.50 6.26 6.58
N VAL A 161 11.26 6.14 6.12
CA VAL A 161 10.10 5.91 7.01
C VAL A 161 9.86 4.41 7.08
N ARG A 162 9.70 3.89 8.30
CA ARG A 162 9.43 2.47 8.54
C ARG A 162 7.93 2.21 8.50
N GLY A 163 7.52 1.22 7.71
CA GLY A 163 6.23 0.56 7.83
C GLY A 163 6.44 -0.78 8.54
N VAL A 164 6.02 -0.86 9.80
CA VAL A 164 6.13 -2.11 10.58
C VAL A 164 5.09 -3.09 10.05
N VAL A 165 5.54 -4.28 9.66
CA VAL A 165 4.62 -5.34 9.18
C VAL A 165 3.77 -5.80 10.36
N ASP A 166 2.46 -5.57 10.26
CA ASP A 166 1.50 -5.86 11.33
C ASP A 166 0.53 -6.99 10.97
N ARG A 167 0.50 -7.38 9.70
CA ARG A 167 -0.36 -8.44 9.19
C ARG A 167 0.30 -9.15 8.01
N ILE A 168 0.02 -10.45 7.94
CA ILE A 168 0.47 -11.35 6.88
C ILE A 168 -0.74 -12.18 6.45
N SER A 169 -0.90 -12.42 5.16
CA SER A 169 -1.85 -13.41 4.63
C SER A 169 -1.18 -14.31 3.60
N ASN A 170 -1.83 -15.41 3.28
CA ASN A 170 -1.54 -16.29 2.14
C ASN A 170 -2.86 -16.58 1.42
#